data_AF-A0A7S1G4S6-F1
#
_entry.id   AF-A0A7S1G4S6-F1
#
_cell.length_a   1.000
_cell.length_b   1.000
_cell.length_c   1.000
_cell.angle_alpha   90.00
_cell.angle_beta   90.00
_cell.angle_gamma   90.00
#
_symmetry.space_group_name_H-M   'P 1'
#
loop_
_entity.id
_entity.type
_entity.pdbx_description
1 polymer ?
#
loop_
_entity_poly.entity_id
_entity_poly.type
_entity_poly.pdbx_seq_one_letter_code
_entity_poly.pdbx_strand_id
1 'polypeptide(L)'
;LWPSVTRMVFDIFDRVNIAGTYYLNADLSFVAEGASYAPYATVAVIALVLFVIGIPVATAWALVGEKHRLRHVDVRRLYGFLIDGYILDDGYLYLWEFVVLLRKVGLTVVLVLADDPFVQSFCASWVAIIALCAQLYARPFRRAALNRLETWALSVTLTTQLLSTLFAFQPGVETLVTVVLVSINVATVLIFVVCIIAYAL
;
A
#
# COMPACT_ATOMS: atom_id res chain seq x y z
N LEU A 1 0.24 12.21 -2.90
CA LEU A 1 -0.98 11.94 -3.69
C LEU A 1 -1.79 10.79 -3.11
N TRP A 2 -1.27 9.56 -3.05
CA TRP A 2 -1.98 8.44 -2.42
C TRP A 2 -2.28 8.65 -0.92
N PRO A 3 -1.33 9.09 -0.06
CA PRO A 3 -1.62 9.26 1.36
C PRO A 3 -2.68 10.32 1.66
N SER A 4 -2.73 11.39 0.86
CA SER A 4 -3.64 12.52 1.08
C SER A 4 -5.08 12.24 0.67
N VAL A 5 -5.29 11.58 -0.48
CA VAL A 5 -6.63 11.21 -0.96
C VAL A 5 -7.20 10.07 -0.13
N THR A 6 -6.38 9.06 0.15
CA THR A 6 -6.77 7.94 1.01
C THR A 6 -7.15 8.43 2.41
N ARG A 7 -6.35 9.31 3.03
CA ARG A 7 -6.68 9.91 4.34
C ARG A 7 -7.96 10.74 4.30
N MET A 8 -8.14 11.60 3.30
CA MET A 8 -9.37 12.39 3.15
C MET A 8 -10.63 11.53 3.01
N VAL A 9 -10.54 10.39 2.32
CA VAL A 9 -11.65 9.44 2.20
C VAL A 9 -11.87 8.69 3.50
N PHE A 10 -10.81 8.32 4.22
CA PHE A 10 -10.91 7.68 5.54
C PHE A 10 -11.48 8.60 6.61
N ASP A 11 -11.14 9.89 6.58
CA ASP A 11 -11.63 10.90 7.53
C ASP A 11 -13.16 11.04 7.46
N ILE A 12 -13.79 10.68 6.32
CA ILE A 12 -15.26 10.65 6.18
C ILE A 12 -15.88 9.53 7.03
N PHE A 13 -15.15 8.44 7.26
CA PHE A 13 -15.63 7.29 8.03
C PHE A 13 -15.22 7.33 9.51
N ASP A 14 -14.26 8.18 9.87
CA ASP A 14 -13.83 8.40 11.26
C ASP A 14 -14.86 9.26 12.01
N ARG A 15 -15.62 8.61 12.90
CA ARG A 15 -16.75 9.20 13.61
C ARG A 15 -16.58 9.04 15.11
N VAL A 16 -16.91 10.09 15.84
CA VAL A 16 -16.88 10.10 17.31
C VAL A 16 -18.29 10.29 17.86
N ASN A 17 -18.65 9.51 18.87
CA ASN A 17 -19.92 9.69 19.56
C ASN A 17 -19.75 10.71 20.69
N ILE A 18 -20.55 11.78 20.65
CA ILE A 18 -20.61 12.79 21.70
C ILE A 18 -22.06 12.89 22.15
N ALA A 19 -22.34 12.50 23.40
CA ALA A 19 -23.66 12.55 24.01
C ALA A 19 -24.77 11.86 23.20
N GLY A 20 -24.46 10.75 22.51
CA GLY A 20 -25.43 9.97 21.74
C GLY A 20 -25.60 10.40 20.28
N THR A 21 -24.84 11.38 19.80
CA THR A 21 -24.81 11.79 18.40
C THR A 21 -23.40 11.59 17.82
N TYR A 22 -23.31 10.96 16.66
CA TYR A 22 -22.06 10.80 15.92
C TYR A 22 -21.74 12.08 15.14
N TYR A 23 -20.53 12.58 15.37
CA TYR A 23 -19.93 13.68 14.61
C TYR A 23 -18.73 13.18 13.83
N LEU A 24 -18.37 13.89 12.77
CA LEU A 24 -17.15 13.60 12.05
C LEU A 24 -15.94 14.00 12.89
N ASN A 25 -14.97 13.11 13.08
CA ASN A 25 -13.81 13.42 13.92
C ASN A 25 -12.94 14.55 13.33
N ALA A 26 -12.89 14.62 11.99
CA ALA A 26 -12.22 15.69 11.25
C ALA A 26 -12.95 17.04 11.32
N ASP A 27 -14.26 17.05 11.61
CA ASP A 27 -15.08 18.24 11.75
C ASP A 27 -16.26 18.00 12.71
N LEU A 28 -16.06 18.37 13.97
CA LEU A 28 -17.07 18.21 15.03
C LEU A 28 -18.32 19.09 14.83
N SER A 29 -18.31 20.02 13.88
CA SER A 29 -19.51 20.78 13.53
C SER A 29 -20.47 20.00 12.61
N PHE A 30 -19.99 18.90 12.01
CA PHE A 30 -20.75 18.09 11.08
C PHE A 30 -21.34 16.84 11.74
N VAL A 31 -22.67 16.74 11.77
CA VAL A 31 -23.40 15.57 12.28
C VAL A 31 -23.32 14.42 11.27
N ALA A 32 -22.64 13.34 11.65
CA ALA A 32 -22.37 12.16 10.82
C ALA A 32 -23.45 11.06 11.01
N GLU A 33 -24.72 11.47 11.00
CA GLU A 33 -25.89 10.58 11.15
C GLU A 33 -27.01 10.90 10.15
N GLY A 34 -27.88 9.92 9.94
CA GLY A 34 -29.13 10.10 9.21
C GLY A 34 -28.97 10.48 7.73
N ALA A 35 -30.01 11.13 7.20
CA ALA A 35 -30.11 11.47 5.78
C ALA A 35 -29.09 12.54 5.32
N SER A 36 -28.59 13.38 6.24
CA SER A 36 -27.58 14.40 5.95
C SER A 36 -26.20 13.82 5.70
N TYR A 37 -25.84 12.72 6.35
CA TYR A 37 -24.54 12.05 6.19
C TYR A 37 -24.51 11.04 5.03
N ALA A 38 -25.64 10.37 4.76
CA ALA A 38 -25.78 9.33 3.74
C ALA A 38 -25.17 9.68 2.35
N PRO A 39 -25.38 10.87 1.75
CA PRO A 39 -24.79 11.19 0.45
C PRO A 39 -23.26 11.30 0.49
N TYR A 40 -22.68 11.86 1.56
CA TYR A 40 -21.24 11.99 1.73
C TYR A 40 -20.57 10.63 1.88
N ALA A 41 -21.14 9.77 2.73
CA ALA A 41 -20.67 8.39 2.88
C ALA A 41 -20.75 7.63 1.55
N THR A 42 -21.83 7.79 0.79
CA THR A 42 -22.01 7.13 -0.51
C THR A 42 -20.95 7.58 -1.51
N VAL A 43 -20.70 8.90 -1.63
CA VAL A 43 -19.65 9.43 -2.50
C VAL A 43 -18.26 8.95 -2.07
N ALA A 44 -17.99 8.90 -0.76
CA ALA A 44 -16.72 8.41 -0.23
C ALA A 44 -16.50 6.93 -0.56
N VAL A 45 -17.52 6.08 -0.41
CA VAL A 45 -17.46 4.65 -0.80
C VAL A 45 -17.24 4.52 -2.32
N ILE A 46 -17.98 5.26 -3.14
CA ILE A 46 -17.81 5.22 -4.60
C ILE A 46 -16.39 5.66 -4.99
N ALA A 47 -15.90 6.76 -4.44
CA ALA A 47 -14.55 7.24 -4.68
C ALA A 47 -13.53 6.19 -4.26
N LEU A 48 -13.67 5.59 -3.07
CA LEU A 48 -12.80 4.52 -2.60
C LEU A 48 -12.79 3.36 -3.57
N VAL A 49 -13.96 2.85 -3.99
CA VAL A 49 -14.07 1.75 -4.95
C VAL A 49 -13.42 2.10 -6.30
N LEU A 50 -13.66 3.30 -6.83
CA LEU A 50 -13.07 3.76 -8.08
C LEU A 50 -11.54 3.91 -7.99
N PHE A 51 -11.01 4.42 -6.89
CA PHE A 51 -9.57 4.54 -6.70
C PHE A 51 -8.90 3.19 -6.45
N VAL A 52 -9.52 2.35 -5.63
CA VAL A 52 -9.02 1.03 -5.23
C VAL A 52 -9.08 0.04 -6.39
N ILE A 53 -10.14 0.02 -7.18
CA ILE A 53 -10.33 -0.95 -8.28
C ILE A 53 -10.02 -0.32 -9.63
N GLY A 54 -10.51 0.90 -9.87
CA GLY A 54 -10.39 1.57 -11.16
C GLY A 54 -8.95 1.83 -11.57
N ILE A 55 -8.07 2.25 -10.64
CA ILE A 55 -6.64 2.47 -10.97
C ILE A 55 -5.94 1.16 -11.37
N PRO A 56 -6.02 0.05 -10.60
CA PRO A 56 -5.43 -1.21 -11.03
C PRO A 56 -6.01 -1.71 -12.37
N VAL A 57 -7.34 -1.67 -12.54
CA VAL A 57 -7.98 -2.13 -13.78
C VAL A 57 -7.54 -1.27 -14.97
N ALA A 58 -7.54 0.05 -14.83
CA ALA A 58 -7.09 0.96 -15.89
C ALA A 58 -5.61 0.74 -16.22
N THR A 59 -4.76 0.56 -15.21
CA THR A 59 -3.32 0.24 -15.38
C THR A 59 -3.14 -1.06 -16.17
N ALA A 60 -3.81 -2.14 -15.75
CA ALA A 60 -3.72 -3.43 -16.42
C ALA A 60 -4.26 -3.35 -17.86
N TRP A 61 -5.42 -2.72 -18.05
CA TRP A 61 -6.05 -2.57 -19.36
C TRP A 61 -5.17 -1.76 -20.34
N ALA A 62 -4.62 -0.63 -19.89
CA ALA A 62 -3.72 0.20 -20.70
C ALA A 62 -2.46 -0.55 -21.13
N LEU A 63 -1.85 -1.31 -20.22
CA LEU A 63 -0.63 -2.09 -20.51
C LEU A 63 -0.88 -3.29 -21.42
N VAL A 64 -1.99 -4.01 -21.21
CA VAL A 64 -2.36 -5.15 -22.06
C VAL A 64 -2.70 -4.70 -23.48
N GLY A 65 -3.36 -3.55 -23.63
CA GLY A 65 -3.67 -2.96 -24.94
C GLY A 65 -2.43 -2.60 -25.75
N GLU A 66 -1.38 -2.09 -25.09
CA GLU A 66 -0.12 -1.69 -25.72
C GLU A 66 0.99 -2.75 -25.62
N LYS A 67 0.66 -4.02 -25.27
CA LYS A 67 1.65 -5.07 -24.97
C LYS A 67 2.71 -5.28 -26.07
N HIS A 68 2.34 -5.09 -27.34
CA HIS A 68 3.24 -5.23 -28.48
C HIS A 68 4.09 -3.98 -28.75
N ARG A 69 3.73 -2.85 -28.14
CA ARG A 69 4.35 -1.54 -28.36
C ARG A 69 5.04 -0.97 -27.11
N LEU A 70 5.18 -1.76 -26.04
CA LEU A 70 5.80 -1.34 -24.77
C LEU A 70 7.23 -0.77 -24.92
N ARG A 71 7.93 -1.10 -26.01
CA ARG A 71 9.28 -0.58 -26.32
C ARG A 71 9.28 0.68 -27.18
N HIS A 72 8.15 1.07 -27.79
CA HIS A 72 8.06 2.28 -28.58
C HIS A 72 8.18 3.53 -27.69
N VAL A 73 8.86 4.55 -28.20
CA VAL A 73 9.13 5.80 -27.48
C VAL A 73 7.84 6.48 -27.02
N ASP A 74 6.78 6.46 -27.84
CA ASP A 74 5.50 7.08 -27.51
C ASP A 74 4.81 6.40 -26.31
N VAL A 75 4.81 5.06 -26.28
CA VAL A 75 4.26 4.27 -25.18
C VAL A 75 5.10 4.45 -23.92
N ARG A 76 6.43 4.48 -24.04
CA ARG A 76 7.34 4.78 -22.92
C ARG A 76 7.16 6.19 -22.36
N ARG A 77 6.82 7.19 -23.17
CA ARG A 77 6.53 8.55 -22.70
C ARG A 77 5.24 8.60 -21.88
N LEU A 78 4.22 7.86 -22.30
CA LEU A 78 2.91 7.87 -21.65
C LEU A 78 2.83 6.95 -20.43
N TYR A 79 3.40 5.74 -20.54
CA TYR A 79 3.31 4.67 -19.54
C TYR A 79 4.65 4.34 -18.89
N GLY A 80 5.69 5.16 -19.10
CA GLY A 80 7.01 4.93 -18.52
C GLY A 80 6.95 4.70 -17.01
N PHE A 81 6.09 5.42 -16.29
CA PHE A 81 5.91 5.22 -14.86
C PHE A 81 5.44 3.81 -14.46
N LEU A 82 4.77 3.08 -15.35
CA LEU A 82 4.24 1.73 -15.12
C LEU A 82 5.23 0.63 -15.48
N ILE A 83 6.08 0.87 -16.48
CA ILE A 83 6.92 -0.18 -17.10
C ILE A 83 8.41 0.00 -16.87
N ASP A 84 8.84 1.20 -16.47
CA ASP A 84 10.26 1.48 -16.34
C ASP A 84 10.86 0.73 -15.14
N GLY A 85 12.03 0.13 -15.36
CA GLY A 85 12.68 -0.74 -14.38
C GLY A 85 12.24 -2.21 -14.40
N TYR A 86 11.14 -2.56 -15.07
CA TYR A 86 10.67 -3.95 -15.22
C TYR A 86 11.22 -4.65 -16.46
N ILE A 87 11.22 -5.98 -16.43
CA ILE A 87 11.54 -6.83 -17.58
C ILE A 87 10.30 -6.86 -18.50
N LEU A 88 10.47 -6.44 -19.75
CA LEU A 88 9.38 -6.36 -20.73
C LEU A 88 9.30 -7.55 -21.67
N ASP A 89 10.32 -8.40 -21.67
CA ASP A 89 10.55 -9.41 -22.69
C ASP A 89 10.06 -10.80 -22.26
N ASP A 90 9.69 -10.92 -20.99
CA ASP A 90 9.35 -12.18 -20.35
C ASP A 90 7.90 -12.14 -19.83
N GLY A 91 7.02 -12.80 -20.59
CA GLY A 91 5.66 -13.12 -20.18
C GLY A 91 4.85 -11.94 -19.64
N TYR A 92 4.49 -12.03 -18.37
CA TYR A 92 3.58 -11.12 -17.66
C TYR A 92 4.29 -10.11 -16.75
N LEU A 93 5.63 -10.06 -16.73
CA LEU A 93 6.39 -9.21 -15.81
C LEU A 93 6.21 -7.70 -16.07
N TYR A 94 5.81 -7.31 -17.29
CA TYR A 94 5.45 -5.93 -17.61
C TYR A 94 4.21 -5.43 -16.84
N LEU A 95 3.40 -6.33 -16.27
CA LEU A 95 2.26 -6.01 -15.41
C LEU A 95 2.63 -5.96 -13.93
N TRP A 96 3.92 -5.95 -13.57
CA TRP A 96 4.30 -6.01 -12.16
C TRP A 96 3.83 -4.80 -11.34
N GLU A 97 3.78 -3.60 -11.95
CA GLU A 97 3.21 -2.44 -11.25
C GLU A 97 1.74 -2.66 -10.87
N PHE A 98 0.97 -3.41 -11.67
CA PHE A 98 -0.38 -3.82 -11.30
C PHE A 98 -0.39 -4.72 -10.04
N VAL A 99 0.56 -5.65 -9.92
CA VAL A 99 0.72 -6.49 -8.72
C VAL A 99 1.07 -5.63 -7.49
N VAL A 100 1.96 -4.65 -7.66
CA VAL A 100 2.34 -3.69 -6.61
C VAL A 100 1.13 -2.85 -6.17
N LEU A 101 0.31 -2.39 -7.12
CA LEU A 101 -0.93 -1.66 -6.83
C LEU A 101 -1.95 -2.54 -6.12
N LEU A 102 -2.14 -3.79 -6.55
CA LEU A 102 -3.05 -4.74 -5.92
C LEU A 102 -2.65 -5.02 -4.45
N ARG A 103 -1.35 -5.09 -4.15
CA ARG A 103 -0.85 -5.17 -2.77
C ARG A 103 -1.25 -3.96 -1.94
N LYS A 104 -1.04 -2.74 -2.46
CA LYS A 104 -1.40 -1.48 -1.77
C LYS A 104 -2.91 -1.40 -1.50
N VAL A 105 -3.70 -1.87 -2.46
CA VAL A 105 -5.15 -2.04 -2.32
C VAL A 105 -5.49 -3.03 -1.22
N GLY A 106 -4.88 -4.21 -1.20
CA GLY A 106 -5.08 -5.21 -0.15
C GLY A 106 -4.80 -4.65 1.25
N LEU A 107 -3.69 -3.92 1.42
CA LEU A 107 -3.37 -3.25 2.69
C LEU A 107 -4.41 -2.19 3.08
N THR A 108 -4.93 -1.45 2.10
CA THR A 108 -5.99 -0.45 2.34
C THR A 108 -7.28 -1.13 2.78
N VAL A 109 -7.68 -2.23 2.13
CA VAL A 109 -8.87 -3.00 2.51
C VAL A 109 -8.74 -3.55 3.93
N VAL A 110 -7.57 -4.09 4.29
CA VAL A 110 -7.30 -4.53 5.67
C VAL A 110 -7.43 -3.37 6.66
N LEU A 111 -6.89 -2.20 6.34
CA LEU A 111 -7.00 -1.00 7.18
C LEU A 111 -8.46 -0.53 7.36
N VAL A 112 -9.31 -0.64 6.33
CA VAL A 112 -10.73 -0.23 6.43
C VAL A 112 -11.56 -1.25 7.22
N LEU A 113 -11.35 -2.54 6.96
CA LEU A 113 -12.27 -3.59 7.40
C LEU A 113 -11.91 -4.20 8.76
N ALA A 114 -10.67 -4.03 9.22
CA ALA A 114 -10.24 -4.55 10.50
C ALA A 114 -10.27 -3.43 11.56
N ASP A 115 -11.31 -3.46 12.40
CA ASP A 115 -11.44 -2.51 13.52
C ASP A 115 -10.46 -2.81 14.66
N ASP A 116 -10.12 -4.08 14.85
CA ASP A 116 -9.20 -4.53 15.89
C ASP A 116 -7.73 -4.42 15.42
N PRO A 117 -6.84 -3.71 16.16
CA PRO A 117 -5.44 -3.52 15.77
C PRO A 117 -4.67 -4.84 15.58
N PHE A 118 -5.03 -5.87 16.35
CA PHE A 118 -4.42 -7.18 16.22
C PHE A 118 -4.85 -7.85 14.91
N VAL A 119 -6.15 -7.92 14.61
CA VAL A 119 -6.69 -8.46 13.35
C VAL A 119 -6.11 -7.71 12.15
N GLN A 120 -6.01 -6.38 12.23
CA GLN A 120 -5.42 -5.54 11.19
C GLN A 120 -3.96 -5.92 10.92
N SER A 121 -3.16 -6.06 11.98
CA SER A 121 -1.75 -6.46 11.87
C SER A 121 -1.60 -7.88 11.34
N PHE A 122 -2.44 -8.81 11.80
CA PHE A 122 -2.44 -10.19 11.35
C PHE A 122 -2.79 -10.32 9.85
N CYS A 123 -3.88 -9.69 9.39
CA CYS A 123 -4.29 -9.72 7.99
C CYS A 123 -3.27 -9.04 7.06
N ALA A 124 -2.69 -7.91 7.49
CA ALA A 124 -1.64 -7.24 6.73
C ALA A 124 -0.35 -8.08 6.62
N SER A 125 -0.06 -8.92 7.62
CA SER A 125 1.05 -9.87 7.56
C SER A 125 0.85 -10.89 6.43
N TRP A 126 -0.37 -11.40 6.25
CA TRP A 126 -0.70 -12.29 5.13
C TRP A 126 -0.54 -11.61 3.77
N VAL A 127 -0.98 -10.36 3.64
CA VAL A 127 -0.76 -9.57 2.41
C VAL A 127 0.74 -9.41 2.12
N ALA A 128 1.55 -9.12 3.15
CA ALA A 128 3.00 -9.01 3.03
C ALA A 128 3.67 -10.35 2.66
N ILE A 129 3.22 -11.48 3.23
CA ILE A 129 3.72 -12.82 2.89
C ILE A 129 3.46 -13.14 1.42
N ILE A 130 2.23 -12.97 0.96
CA ILE A 130 1.85 -13.26 -0.44
C ILE A 130 2.68 -12.39 -1.39
N ALA A 131 2.84 -11.10 -1.08
CA ALA A 131 3.65 -10.20 -1.87
C ALA A 131 5.14 -10.59 -1.88
N LEU A 132 5.69 -11.02 -0.73
CA LEU A 132 7.08 -11.47 -0.63
C LEU A 132 7.31 -12.76 -1.43
N CYS A 133 6.40 -13.73 -1.34
CA CYS A 133 6.44 -14.94 -2.15
C CYS A 133 6.40 -14.63 -3.65
N ALA A 134 5.48 -13.75 -4.06
CA ALA A 134 5.39 -13.31 -5.45
C ALA A 134 6.69 -12.63 -5.91
N GLN A 135 7.25 -11.72 -5.10
CA GLN A 135 8.51 -11.01 -5.40
C GLN A 135 9.70 -11.97 -5.52
N LEU A 136 9.81 -12.96 -4.62
CA LEU A 136 10.88 -13.96 -4.62
C LEU A 136 10.83 -14.88 -5.84
N TYR A 137 9.61 -15.23 -6.29
CA TYR A 137 9.37 -16.07 -7.46
C TYR A 137 9.57 -15.32 -8.77
N ALA A 138 8.93 -14.16 -8.93
CA ALA A 138 8.86 -13.46 -10.22
C ALA A 138 10.11 -12.61 -10.52
N ARG A 139 10.77 -12.05 -9.51
CA ARG A 139 11.96 -11.17 -9.66
C ARG A 139 11.84 -10.17 -10.82
N PRO A 140 10.78 -9.35 -10.84
CA PRO A 140 10.30 -8.61 -12.01
C PRO A 140 11.24 -7.50 -12.49
N PHE A 141 12.13 -7.01 -11.63
CA PHE A 141 12.98 -5.87 -11.96
C PHE A 141 14.14 -6.28 -12.86
N ARG A 142 14.48 -5.44 -13.84
CA ARG A 142 15.61 -5.66 -14.75
C ARG A 142 16.96 -5.67 -14.03
N ARG A 143 17.09 -4.87 -12.97
CA ARG A 143 18.29 -4.80 -12.13
C ARG A 143 18.13 -5.71 -10.92
N ALA A 144 19.05 -6.65 -10.74
CA ALA A 144 19.05 -7.55 -9.58
C ALA A 144 19.13 -6.80 -8.23
N ALA A 145 19.77 -5.63 -8.20
CA ALA A 145 19.80 -4.77 -7.01
C ALA A 145 18.40 -4.32 -6.57
N LEU A 146 17.53 -3.94 -7.51
CA LEU A 146 16.15 -3.53 -7.21
C LEU A 146 15.32 -4.72 -6.70
N ASN A 147 15.49 -5.91 -7.28
CA ASN A 147 14.85 -7.13 -6.76
C ASN A 147 15.26 -7.42 -5.30
N ARG A 148 16.55 -7.26 -4.97
CA ARG A 148 17.04 -7.43 -3.59
C ARG A 148 16.47 -6.37 -2.64
N LEU A 149 16.43 -5.11 -3.06
CA LEU A 149 15.87 -4.01 -2.26
C LEU A 149 14.39 -4.20 -1.99
N GLU A 150 13.58 -4.56 -3.00
CA GLU A 150 12.15 -4.82 -2.80
C GLU A 150 11.92 -6.02 -1.88
N THR A 151 12.70 -7.10 -2.06
CA THR A 151 12.65 -8.27 -1.17
C THR A 151 12.99 -7.89 0.27
N TRP A 152 14.01 -7.06 0.47
CA TRP A 152 14.41 -6.56 1.79
C TRP A 152 13.30 -5.72 2.42
N ALA A 153 12.75 -4.76 1.68
CA ALA A 153 11.66 -3.91 2.16
C ALA A 153 10.41 -4.73 2.54
N LEU A 154 10.04 -5.72 1.73
CA LEU A 154 8.94 -6.63 2.04
C LEU A 154 9.20 -7.47 3.28
N SER A 155 10.44 -7.96 3.45
CA SER A 155 10.85 -8.74 4.63
C SER A 155 10.80 -7.89 5.90
N VAL A 156 11.24 -6.64 5.83
CA VAL A 156 11.18 -5.67 6.93
C VAL A 156 9.74 -5.30 7.26
N THR A 157 8.89 -5.11 6.24
CA THR A 157 7.46 -4.84 6.42
C THR A 157 6.78 -6.01 7.13
N LEU A 158 7.05 -7.24 6.70
CA LEU A 158 6.53 -8.45 7.34
C LEU A 158 7.02 -8.57 8.79
N THR A 159 8.31 -8.35 9.03
CA THR A 159 8.88 -8.38 10.39
C THR A 159 8.24 -7.32 11.28
N THR A 160 8.02 -6.12 10.74
CA THR A 160 7.34 -5.03 11.45
C THR A 160 5.95 -5.46 11.87
N GLN A 161 5.18 -6.04 10.95
CA GLN A 161 3.81 -6.45 11.22
C GLN A 161 3.73 -7.61 12.24
N LEU A 162 4.65 -8.57 12.17
CA LEU A 162 4.75 -9.66 13.14
C LEU A 162 5.12 -9.15 14.54
N LEU A 163 6.07 -8.23 14.64
CA LEU A 163 6.43 -7.60 15.91
C LEU A 163 5.29 -6.76 16.48
N SER A 164 4.52 -6.07 15.64
CA SER A 164 3.30 -5.37 16.05
C SER A 164 2.24 -6.32 16.61
N THR A 165 2.07 -7.53 16.05
CA THR A 165 1.19 -8.53 16.65
C THR A 165 1.70 -9.04 18.00
N LEU A 166 3.01 -9.20 18.16
CA LEU A 166 3.62 -9.62 19.43
C LEU A 166 3.42 -8.56 20.53
N PHE A 167 3.58 -7.29 20.17
CA PHE A 167 3.28 -6.14 21.04
C PHE A 167 1.85 -6.19 21.59
N ALA A 168 0.88 -6.58 20.77
CA ALA A 168 -0.52 -6.66 21.18
C ALA A 168 -0.81 -7.83 22.16
N PHE A 169 -0.01 -8.90 22.16
CA PHE A 169 -0.26 -10.09 23.00
C PHE A 169 0.56 -10.17 24.27
N GLN A 170 1.73 -9.53 24.31
CA GLN A 170 2.68 -9.68 25.42
C GLN A 170 2.84 -8.36 26.18
N PRO A 171 2.15 -8.17 27.31
CA PRO A 171 2.39 -7.00 28.14
C PRO A 171 3.84 -7.01 28.68
N GLY A 172 4.49 -5.86 28.68
CA GLY A 172 5.85 -5.69 29.23
C GLY A 172 7.01 -5.75 28.21
N VAL A 173 6.75 -6.04 26.93
CA VAL A 173 7.80 -5.97 25.87
C VAL A 173 7.72 -4.68 25.03
N GLU A 174 6.82 -3.77 25.36
CA GLU A 174 6.45 -2.58 24.58
C GLU A 174 7.66 -1.73 24.15
N THR A 175 8.50 -1.34 25.13
CA THR A 175 9.68 -0.51 24.89
C THR A 175 10.70 -1.23 24.00
N LEU A 176 10.95 -2.51 24.28
CA LEU A 176 11.90 -3.32 23.51
C LEU A 176 11.45 -3.46 22.06
N VAL A 177 10.19 -3.85 21.84
CA VAL A 177 9.62 -4.00 20.50
C VAL A 177 9.66 -2.68 19.74
N THR A 178 9.30 -1.57 20.38
CA THR A 178 9.34 -0.24 19.76
C THR A 178 10.75 0.14 19.33
N VAL A 179 11.75 -0.04 20.20
CA VAL A 179 13.16 0.26 19.88
C VAL A 179 13.66 -0.60 18.71
N VAL A 180 13.35 -1.90 18.70
CA VAL A 180 13.72 -2.80 17.61
C VAL A 180 13.06 -2.39 16.30
N LEU A 181 11.75 -2.10 16.32
CA LEU A 181 10.99 -1.68 15.15
C LEU A 181 11.56 -0.40 14.53
N VAL A 182 11.79 0.62 15.35
CA VAL A 182 12.36 1.89 14.89
C VAL A 182 13.76 1.66 14.32
N SER A 183 14.60 0.88 15.00
CA SER A 183 15.97 0.60 14.56
C SER A 183 16.02 -0.09 13.20
N ILE A 184 15.18 -1.11 12.98
CA ILE A 184 15.12 -1.85 11.70
C ILE A 184 14.62 -0.94 10.57
N ASN A 185 13.58 -0.14 10.82
CA ASN A 185 13.03 0.75 9.79
C ASN A 185 14.02 1.88 9.44
N VAL A 186 14.67 2.48 10.44
CA VAL A 186 15.71 3.50 10.21
C VAL A 186 16.89 2.91 9.43
N ALA A 187 17.40 1.75 9.83
CA ALA A 187 18.48 1.07 9.12
C ALA A 187 18.10 0.79 7.65
N THR A 188 16.86 0.39 7.40
CA THR A 188 16.34 0.14 6.05
C THR A 188 16.32 1.42 5.22
N VAL A 189 15.82 2.53 5.77
CA VAL A 189 15.84 3.83 5.10
C VAL A 189 17.27 4.26 4.76
N LEU A 190 18.22 4.10 5.69
CA LEU A 190 19.63 4.44 5.45
C LEU A 190 20.24 3.58 4.32
N ILE A 191 20.00 2.28 4.31
CA ILE A 191 20.45 1.38 3.23
C ILE A 191 19.87 1.83 1.89
N PHE A 192 18.59 2.20 1.85
CA PHE A 192 17.94 2.69 0.63
C PHE A 192 18.58 3.98 0.14
N VAL A 193 18.81 4.95 1.03
CA VAL A 193 19.47 6.22 0.70
C VAL A 193 20.87 5.99 0.15
N VAL A 194 21.68 5.17 0.81
CA VAL A 194 23.03 4.83 0.35
C VAL A 194 23.00 4.16 -1.02
N CYS A 195 22.08 3.21 -1.24
CA CYS A 195 21.93 2.56 -2.53
C CYS A 195 21.52 3.57 -3.61
N ILE A 196 20.54 4.43 -3.35
CA ILE A 196 20.10 5.45 -4.31
C ILE A 196 21.27 6.35 -4.70
N ILE A 197 22.04 6.86 -3.73
CA ILE A 197 23.20 7.71 -4.01
C ILE A 197 24.24 6.95 -4.83
N ALA A 198 24.55 5.70 -4.47
CA ALA A 198 25.54 4.88 -5.15
C ALA A 198 25.14 4.47 -6.58
N TYR A 199 23.84 4.41 -6.90
CA TYR A 199 23.33 4.07 -8.24
C TYR A 199 22.82 5.28 -9.05
N ALA A 200 22.77 6.48 -8.45
CA ALA A 200 22.43 7.74 -9.11
C ALA A 200 23.66 8.50 -9.62
N LEU A 201 24.84 8.21 -9.06
CA LEU A 201 26.16 8.61 -9.56
C LEU A 201 26.69 7.59 -10.57
#